data_AF-A0A946SG06-F1
#
_entry.id   AF-A0A946SG06-F1
#
_cell.length_a   1.000
_cell.length_b   1.000
_cell.length_c   1.000
_cell.angle_alpha   90.00
_cell.angle_beta   90.00
_cell.angle_gamma   90.00
#
_symmetry.space_group_name_H-M   'P 1'
#
loop_
_entity.id
_entity.type
_entity.pdbx_description
1 polymer ?
#
loop_
_entity_poly.entity_id
_entity_poly.type
_entity_poly.pdbx_seq_one_letter_code
_entity_poly.pdbx_strand_id
1 'polypeptide(L)' 'PVATAGGSAGMGNNYVPVNDARVIAASAVIGGGAETSVTFSGDLLTAGGDYTFFCSFPGHYAIMKGLFVVRD' A
#
# COMPACT_ATOMS: atom_id res chain seq x y z
N PRO A 1 -11.35 6.54 0.67
CA PRO A 1 -10.33 5.68 0.00
C PRO A 1 -9.14 5.45 0.94
N VAL A 2 -8.43 4.32 0.84
CA VAL A 2 -7.24 4.03 1.67
C VAL A 2 -6.19 5.14 1.50
N ALA A 3 -5.99 5.65 0.28
CA ALA A 3 -5.07 6.77 0.01
C ALA A 3 -5.42 8.05 0.78
N THR A 4 -6.71 8.43 0.84
CA THR A 4 -7.15 9.62 1.59
C THR A 4 -6.94 9.44 3.10
N ALA A 5 -7.25 8.25 3.63
CA ALA A 5 -7.06 7.93 5.04
C ALA A 5 -5.56 7.88 5.41
N GLY A 6 -4.71 7.37 4.50
CA GLY A 6 -3.26 7.41 4.62
C GLY A 6 -2.69 8.81 4.70
N GLY A 7 -3.21 9.74 3.89
CA GLY A 7 -2.89 11.16 3.98
C GLY A 7 -3.10 11.74 5.39
N SER A 8 -4.21 11.39 6.05
CA SER A 8 -4.52 11.81 7.43
C SER A 8 -3.64 11.14 8.49
N ALA A 9 -3.10 9.94 8.21
CA ALA A 9 -2.23 9.23 9.14
C ALA A 9 -0.84 9.87 9.27
N GLY A 10 -0.41 10.61 8.24
CA GLY A 10 0.83 11.38 8.23
C GLY A 10 2.11 10.54 8.11
N MET A 11 3.25 11.22 7.99
CA MET A 11 4.56 10.61 7.76
C MET A 11 4.98 9.66 8.89
N GLY A 12 4.65 9.96 10.14
CA GLY A 12 4.96 9.09 11.28
C GLY A 12 4.35 7.69 11.18
N ASN A 13 3.30 7.53 10.37
CA ASN A 13 2.67 6.25 10.05
C ASN A 13 2.90 5.83 8.59
N ASN A 14 3.96 6.32 7.93
CA ASN A 14 4.25 6.06 6.52
C ASN A 14 3.11 6.46 5.54
N TYR A 15 2.26 7.40 5.94
CA TYR A 15 1.01 7.70 5.23
C TYR A 15 0.13 6.46 5.00
N VAL A 16 0.09 5.54 5.97
CA VAL A 16 -0.77 4.35 5.97
C VAL A 16 -1.74 4.48 7.15
N PRO A 17 -3.06 4.30 6.95
CA PRO A 17 -4.02 4.37 8.04
C PRO A 17 -3.77 3.25 9.06
N VAL A 18 -3.76 3.61 10.33
CA VAL A 18 -3.49 2.68 11.44
C VAL A 18 -4.69 1.75 11.64
N ASN A 19 -4.44 0.45 11.75
CA ASN A 19 -5.45 -0.59 11.98
C ASN A 19 -6.56 -0.66 10.91
N ASP A 20 -6.24 -0.33 9.65
CA ASP A 20 -7.19 -0.42 8.55
C ASP A 20 -7.12 -1.80 7.89
N ALA A 21 -8.16 -2.61 8.10
CA ALA A 21 -8.25 -3.97 7.56
C ALA A 21 -8.23 -4.05 6.02
N ARG A 22 -8.38 -2.92 5.32
CA ARG A 22 -8.25 -2.84 3.85
C ARG A 22 -6.80 -2.87 3.38
N VAL A 23 -5.83 -2.64 4.28
CA VAL A 23 -4.39 -2.70 3.97
C VAL A 23 -3.88 -4.09 4.29
N ILE A 24 -3.51 -4.86 3.25
CA ILE A 24 -2.93 -6.20 3.41
C ILE A 24 -1.46 -6.10 3.84
N ALA A 25 -0.72 -5.19 3.21
CA ALA A 25 0.68 -4.94 3.49
C ALA A 25 1.08 -3.53 3.02
N ALA A 26 2.10 -2.96 3.66
CA ALA A 26 2.72 -1.72 3.23
C ALA A 26 4.21 -1.71 3.59
N SER A 27 5.04 -1.14 2.74
CA SER A 27 6.44 -0.86 3.06
C SER A 27 6.58 0.47 3.80
N ALA A 28 7.79 0.77 4.27
CA ALA A 28 8.10 2.11 4.76
C ALA A 28 8.07 3.13 3.61
N VAL A 29 7.80 4.39 3.94
CA VAL A 29 8.04 5.50 3.00
C VAL A 29 9.52 5.82 3.01
N ILE A 30 10.11 5.92 1.83
CA ILE A 30 11.55 6.16 1.65
C ILE A 30 11.81 7.39 0.79
N GLY A 31 12.97 8.02 1.02
CA GLY A 31 13.49 9.11 0.19
C GLY A 31 14.33 8.59 -0.98
N GLY A 32 14.84 9.53 -1.80
CA GLY A 32 15.68 9.19 -2.95
C GLY A 32 16.97 8.47 -2.55
N GLY A 33 17.32 7.42 -3.30
CA GLY A 33 18.54 6.62 -3.09
C GLY A 33 18.43 5.54 -2.00
N ALA A 34 17.29 5.44 -1.31
CA ALA A 34 17.02 4.38 -0.36
C ALA A 34 16.21 3.23 -1.01
N GLU A 35 16.16 2.09 -0.32
CA GLU A 35 15.36 0.93 -0.69
C GLU A 35 14.57 0.43 0.53
N THR A 36 13.44 -0.23 0.28
CA THR A 36 12.60 -0.84 1.30
C THR A 36 11.95 -2.09 0.75
N SER A 37 11.49 -2.97 1.63
CA SER A 37 10.75 -4.17 1.30
C SER A 37 9.63 -4.40 2.30
N VAL A 38 8.64 -5.19 1.90
CA VAL A 38 7.60 -5.72 2.78
C VAL A 38 7.39 -7.19 2.44
N THR A 39 7.18 -8.01 3.46
CA THR A 39 6.85 -9.43 3.32
C THR A 39 5.58 -9.70 4.08
N PHE A 40 4.64 -10.40 3.46
CA PHE A 40 3.35 -10.74 4.03
C PHE A 40 2.92 -12.13 3.54
N SER A 41 2.00 -12.78 4.26
CA SER A 41 1.52 -14.11 3.86
C SER A 41 0.70 -14.02 2.58
N GLY A 42 1.00 -14.90 1.62
CA GLY A 42 0.21 -15.08 0.41
C GLY A 42 -1.21 -15.59 0.69
N ASP A 43 -1.45 -16.22 1.85
CA ASP A 43 -2.78 -16.74 2.25
C ASP A 43 -3.82 -15.62 2.46
N LEU A 44 -3.36 -14.37 2.56
CA LEU A 44 -4.23 -13.19 2.61
C LEU A 44 -4.78 -12.80 1.24
N LEU A 45 -4.35 -13.50 0.18
CA LEU A 45 -4.71 -13.24 -1.20
C LEU A 45 -5.47 -14.42 -1.80
N THR A 46 -6.42 -14.09 -2.66
CA THR A 46 -7.20 -15.06 -3.43
C THR A 46 -6.84 -14.94 -4.90
N ALA A 47 -6.63 -16.08 -5.58
CA ALA A 47 -6.48 -16.11 -7.03
C ALA A 47 -7.70 -15.47 -7.72
N GLY A 48 -7.45 -14.60 -8.70
CA GLY A 48 -8.50 -13.79 -9.34
C GLY A 48 -9.09 -12.67 -8.48
N GLY A 49 -8.55 -12.42 -7.27
CA GLY A 49 -8.96 -11.30 -6.43
C GLY A 49 -8.60 -9.94 -7.02
N ASP A 50 -9.36 -8.92 -6.64
CA ASP A 50 -9.15 -7.53 -7.08
C ASP A 50 -8.32 -6.76 -6.04
N TYR A 51 -7.01 -6.73 -6.28
CA TYR A 51 -6.05 -6.01 -5.43
C TYR A 51 -5.38 -4.89 -6.20
N THR A 52 -5.13 -3.78 -5.51
CA THR A 52 -4.42 -2.63 -6.05
C THR A 52 -3.20 -2.35 -5.18
N PHE A 53 -2.03 -2.18 -5.80
CA PHE A 53 -0.88 -1.56 -5.16
C PHE A 53 -0.80 -0.09 -5.56
N PHE A 54 -0.42 0.79 -4.64
CA PHE A 54 -0.29 2.22 -4.91
C PHE A 54 0.62 2.89 -3.88
N CYS A 55 1.14 4.07 -4.21
CA CYS A 55 1.85 4.92 -3.26
C CYS A 55 0.85 5.79 -2.49
N SER A 56 0.77 5.61 -1.17
CA SER A 56 -0.17 6.34 -0.30
C SER A 56 0.31 7.75 0.08
N PHE A 57 1.53 8.13 -0.29
CA PHE A 57 2.02 9.49 -0.10
C PHE A 57 1.03 10.49 -0.74
N PRO A 58 0.68 11.60 -0.06
CA PRO A 58 -0.37 12.50 -0.50
C PRO A 58 -0.26 12.90 -1.98
N GLY A 59 -1.26 12.51 -2.78
CA GLY A 59 -1.37 12.83 -4.21
C GLY A 59 -0.68 11.84 -5.16
N HIS A 60 0.30 11.06 -4.71
CA HIS A 60 1.07 10.18 -5.61
C HIS A 60 0.22 9.07 -6.24
N TYR A 61 -0.79 8.58 -5.50
CA TYR A 61 -1.75 7.58 -5.97
C TYR A 61 -2.54 7.98 -7.24
N ALA A 62 -2.53 9.26 -7.62
CA ALA A 62 -3.15 9.71 -8.87
C ALA A 62 -2.53 9.00 -10.09
N ILE A 63 -1.21 8.75 -10.04
CA ILE A 63 -0.42 8.12 -11.11
C ILE A 63 0.21 6.81 -10.62
N MET A 64 0.77 6.79 -9.41
CA MET A 64 1.49 5.64 -8.85
C MET A 64 0.51 4.61 -8.27
N LYS A 65 -0.14 3.86 -9.15
CA LYS A 65 -1.04 2.75 -8.81
C LYS A 65 -1.04 1.68 -9.90
N GLY A 66 -1.37 0.46 -9.54
CA GLY A 66 -1.53 -0.65 -10.47
C GLY A 66 -2.29 -1.82 -9.86
N LEU A 67 -2.69 -2.76 -10.72
CA LEU A 67 -3.33 -3.99 -10.28
C LEU A 67 -2.28 -4.98 -9.77
N PHE A 68 -2.57 -5.62 -8.64
CA PHE A 68 -1.80 -6.75 -8.12
C PHE A 68 -2.61 -8.02 -8.40
N VAL A 69 -2.26 -8.73 -9.48
CA VAL A 69 -3.03 -9.90 -9.95
C VAL A 69 -2.39 -11.18 -9.42
N VAL A 70 -3.18 -11.97 -8.70
CA VAL A 70 -2.82 -13.31 -8.25
C VAL A 70 -3.41 -14.33 -9.20
N ARG A 71 -2.56 -15.20 -9.74
CA ARG A 71 -2.92 -16.28 -10.68
C ARG A 71 -2.80 -17.63 -9.98
N ASP A 72 -3.52 -18.61 -10.51
CA ASP A 72 -3.42 -20.02 -10.12
C ASP A 72 -2.02 -20.61 -10.41
#